data_AF-A0A358I0K9-F1
#
_entry.id   AF-A0A358I0K9-F1
#
_cell.length_a   1.000
_cell.length_b   1.000
_cell.length_c   1.000
_cell.angle_alpha   90.00
_cell.angle_beta   90.00
_cell.angle_gamma   90.00
#
_symmetry.space_group_name_H-M   'P 1'
#
loop_
_entity.id
_entity.type
_entity.pdbx_description
1 polymer ?
#
loop_
_entity_poly.entity_id
_entity_poly.type
_entity_poly.pdbx_seq_one_letter_code
_entity_poly.pdbx_strand_id
1 'polypeptide(L)'
;MFSTQHSAKTPLAINQHVRQKGPSQNDKIIRQVDLKGLVVESHPGKRKSTRASTHIEYKNVDPAVEVALYYGFTPLQSPLSITKKDREVARGLETLDKTELSSIAPTLEERIALLRYYEEKNLHQGQQPVMFCAEVLLGGQQKKKSYERRLAFEIIGAESSIAEATLIQTALVTLREDARENLTLSINSVGDRESMNQFVRELGNHYRKYLSSLPQSCKTLLRKNPLELLKCTHAECCKVAEEAPKSIGFLGDESRRHFREVLEFLEELEIPYRIDHTLSGNRVFATETVFEIRETTAEGGSQCIGSGVRYNNLGKRLGLGHDVPSVGLNLLLSRDKKESKASRSVRFKKPLLFLLQLGFCAKLKSLRVIEMLRKARIPLYQALCRDKLISQLSSAERLKIPYSIILGQREALENSVIIRNTSTRAQETVRLHNLVEYLKKMKLG
;
A
#
# COMPACT_ATOMS: atom_id res chain seq x y z
N MET A 1 -7.62 -74.27 -18.46
CA MET A 1 -8.55 -74.84 -17.47
C MET A 1 -9.53 -73.75 -17.06
N PHE A 2 -10.82 -73.95 -17.39
CA PHE A 2 -12.09 -73.45 -16.81
C PHE A 2 -12.05 -72.15 -15.97
N SER A 3 -12.72 -71.04 -16.37
CA SER A 3 -14.17 -70.71 -16.19
C SER A 3 -14.69 -71.03 -14.77
N THR A 4 -15.30 -70.12 -14.01
CA THR A 4 -16.67 -69.56 -14.14
C THR A 4 -16.88 -68.47 -13.04
N GLN A 5 -17.45 -67.30 -13.35
CA GLN A 5 -18.86 -66.86 -13.22
C GLN A 5 -19.17 -65.85 -12.09
N HIS A 6 -19.88 -64.82 -12.54
CA HIS A 6 -20.73 -63.81 -11.89
C HIS A 6 -21.37 -64.10 -10.52
N SER A 7 -21.56 -63.02 -9.74
CA SER A 7 -22.90 -62.62 -9.27
C SER A 7 -22.90 -61.17 -8.76
N ALA A 8 -23.81 -60.36 -9.31
CA ALA A 8 -24.12 -59.01 -8.87
C ALA A 8 -25.27 -59.03 -7.85
N LYS A 9 -25.17 -58.23 -6.77
CA LYS A 9 -26.33 -57.75 -6.00
C LYS A 9 -26.06 -56.39 -5.34
N THR A 10 -26.76 -55.37 -5.83
CA THR A 10 -27.25 -54.19 -5.09
C THR A 10 -28.79 -54.26 -5.16
N PRO A 11 -29.60 -53.49 -4.40
CA PRO A 11 -29.33 -52.63 -3.25
C PRO A 11 -30.28 -52.90 -2.05
N LEU A 12 -30.01 -52.35 -0.88
CA LEU A 12 -31.06 -52.14 0.13
C LEU A 12 -31.00 -50.73 0.71
N ALA A 13 -32.10 -50.03 0.50
CA ALA A 13 -32.43 -48.74 1.07
C ALA A 13 -32.78 -48.88 2.56
N ILE A 14 -32.35 -47.92 3.36
CA ILE A 14 -33.00 -47.58 4.63
C ILE A 14 -33.43 -46.13 4.52
N ASN A 15 -34.72 -45.93 4.74
CA ASN A 15 -35.47 -44.71 4.56
C ASN A 15 -35.96 -44.23 5.94
N GLN A 16 -36.26 -42.92 6.03
CA GLN A 16 -37.02 -42.23 7.10
C GLN A 16 -36.20 -41.84 8.36
N HIS A 17 -36.26 -40.62 8.91
CA HIS A 17 -37.34 -39.62 8.89
C HIS A 17 -36.81 -38.18 8.84
N VAL A 18 -37.47 -37.40 7.97
CA VAL A 18 -37.50 -35.93 7.96
C VAL A 18 -38.29 -35.44 9.17
N ARG A 19 -37.67 -34.58 10.00
CA ARG A 19 -38.39 -33.58 10.80
C ARG A 19 -37.90 -32.20 10.38
N GLN A 20 -38.76 -31.50 9.64
CA GLN A 20 -38.66 -30.08 9.37
C GLN A 20 -38.63 -29.32 10.70
N LYS A 21 -37.56 -28.55 10.93
CA LYS A 21 -37.61 -27.37 11.80
C LYS A 21 -37.51 -26.17 10.90
N GLY A 22 -38.58 -25.38 10.86
CA GLY A 22 -38.65 -24.12 10.12
C GLY A 22 -37.61 -23.10 10.62
N PRO A 23 -37.36 -22.03 9.84
CA PRO A 23 -36.34 -21.05 10.17
C PRO A 23 -36.77 -20.28 11.43
N SER A 24 -35.93 -20.33 12.48
CA SER A 24 -36.15 -19.49 13.65
C SER A 24 -35.85 -18.04 13.28
N GLN A 25 -36.79 -17.16 13.61
CA GLN A 25 -36.69 -15.71 13.51
C GLN A 25 -35.43 -15.18 14.19
N ASN A 26 -34.35 -15.01 13.42
CA ASN A 26 -33.32 -14.00 13.64
C ASN A 26 -32.43 -13.75 12.40
N ASP A 27 -32.91 -14.14 11.21
CA ASP A 27 -32.39 -13.65 9.94
C ASP A 27 -32.98 -12.27 9.66
N LYS A 28 -32.27 -11.24 10.11
CA LYS A 28 -32.30 -9.90 9.50
C LYS A 28 -31.27 -9.00 10.19
N ILE A 29 -30.63 -8.17 9.36
CA ILE A 29 -29.67 -7.11 9.69
C ILE A 29 -28.19 -7.55 9.56
N ILE A 30 -27.80 -7.91 8.33
CA ILE A 30 -26.41 -7.67 7.88
C ILE A 30 -26.33 -6.16 7.59
N ARG A 31 -25.74 -5.40 8.53
CA ARG A 31 -25.45 -3.97 8.30
C ARG A 31 -24.32 -3.86 7.28
N GLN A 32 -24.73 -3.50 6.07
CA GLN A 32 -23.94 -2.92 5.00
C GLN A 32 -22.95 -1.90 5.58
N VAL A 33 -21.64 -2.20 5.56
CA VAL A 33 -20.60 -1.22 5.87
C VAL A 33 -20.52 -0.26 4.69
N ASP A 34 -21.40 0.74 4.74
CA ASP A 34 -21.44 1.81 3.76
C ASP A 34 -20.20 2.70 4.00
N LEU A 35 -19.32 2.80 3.01
CA LEU A 35 -18.19 3.75 2.97
C LEU A 35 -18.66 5.23 2.93
N LYS A 36 -19.95 5.50 3.17
CA LYS A 36 -20.59 6.83 3.23
C LYS A 36 -20.25 7.67 4.46
N GLY A 37 -19.46 7.18 5.41
CA GLY A 37 -19.16 7.87 6.67
C GLY A 37 -18.47 9.25 6.58
N LEU A 38 -18.04 9.70 5.40
CA LEU A 38 -17.56 11.08 5.15
C LEU A 38 -18.49 11.91 4.24
N VAL A 39 -19.58 11.34 3.75
CA VAL A 39 -20.57 12.07 2.94
C VAL A 39 -21.60 12.67 3.89
N VAL A 40 -21.42 13.93 4.27
CA VAL A 40 -22.52 14.71 4.83
C VAL A 40 -23.48 15.02 3.67
N GLU A 41 -24.52 14.20 3.51
CA GLU A 41 -25.71 14.65 2.79
C GLU A 41 -26.33 15.80 3.61
N SER A 42 -26.48 16.96 2.98
CA SER A 42 -27.12 18.14 3.56
C SER A 42 -28.51 17.76 4.11
N HIS A 43 -28.80 18.15 5.37
CA HIS A 43 -30.08 17.93 6.02
C HIS A 43 -31.28 18.38 5.16
N PRO A 44 -32.46 17.72 5.27
CA PRO A 44 -33.60 18.00 4.42
C PRO A 44 -34.37 19.24 4.91
N GLY A 45 -33.87 20.42 4.54
CA GLY A 45 -34.57 21.69 4.69
C GLY A 45 -35.06 22.22 3.34
N LYS A 46 -36.35 22.02 3.05
CA LYS A 46 -37.13 22.55 1.90
C LYS A 46 -36.70 22.09 0.50
N ARG A 47 -37.62 21.38 -0.16
CA ARG A 47 -37.59 20.90 -1.56
C ARG A 47 -37.11 22.00 -2.53
N LYS A 48 -35.88 21.85 -3.05
CA LYS A 48 -35.44 22.34 -4.35
C LYS A 48 -34.81 21.15 -5.08
N SER A 49 -35.10 21.01 -6.37
CA SER A 49 -34.52 20.01 -7.28
C SER A 49 -33.02 19.81 -7.01
N THR A 50 -32.64 18.74 -6.31
CA THR A 50 -31.26 18.46 -5.92
C THR A 50 -30.56 17.75 -7.08
N ARG A 51 -29.90 18.52 -7.95
CA ARG A 51 -28.85 17.95 -8.82
C ARG A 51 -27.87 17.19 -7.93
N ALA A 52 -27.63 15.92 -8.22
CA ALA A 52 -26.63 15.12 -7.51
C ALA A 52 -25.28 15.85 -7.53
N SER A 53 -24.61 15.95 -6.37
CA SER A 53 -23.31 16.62 -6.28
C SER A 53 -22.29 15.93 -7.19
N THR A 54 -21.62 16.72 -8.05
CA THR A 54 -20.52 16.24 -8.90
C THR A 54 -19.20 16.09 -8.14
N HIS A 55 -19.16 16.49 -6.87
CA HIS A 55 -17.97 16.48 -6.04
C HIS A 55 -18.22 15.77 -4.70
N ILE A 56 -17.15 15.18 -4.17
CA ILE A 56 -17.03 14.63 -2.82
C ILE A 56 -16.23 15.65 -2.00
N GLU A 57 -16.72 16.00 -0.81
CA GLU A 57 -16.03 16.91 0.10
C GLU A 57 -15.41 16.10 1.24
N TYR A 58 -14.08 16.15 1.37
CA TYR A 58 -13.34 15.60 2.49
C TYR A 58 -13.05 16.72 3.48
N LYS A 59 -13.56 16.61 4.70
CA LYS A 59 -13.38 17.61 5.76
C LYS A 59 -12.34 17.17 6.77
N ASN A 60 -11.66 18.13 7.40
CA ASN A 60 -10.61 17.92 8.40
C ASN A 60 -9.42 17.09 7.89
N VAL A 61 -9.10 17.23 6.59
CA VAL A 61 -7.97 16.55 5.96
C VAL A 61 -6.93 17.55 5.48
N ASP A 62 -5.70 17.12 5.43
CA ASP A 62 -4.63 17.92 4.84
C ASP A 62 -4.83 18.07 3.32
N PRO A 63 -4.72 19.28 2.73
CA PRO A 63 -4.87 19.45 1.28
C PRO A 63 -3.93 18.58 0.44
N ALA A 64 -2.73 18.26 0.95
CA ALA A 64 -1.78 17.40 0.25
C ALA A 64 -2.29 15.96 0.02
N VAL A 65 -3.34 15.53 0.73
CA VAL A 65 -3.98 14.23 0.45
C VAL A 65 -4.72 14.18 -0.88
N GLU A 66 -5.02 15.33 -1.50
CA GLU A 66 -5.71 15.38 -2.80
C GLU A 66 -4.97 14.56 -3.86
N VAL A 67 -3.64 14.61 -3.87
CA VAL A 67 -2.80 13.81 -4.77
C VAL A 67 -3.12 12.33 -4.64
N ALA A 68 -3.20 11.84 -3.39
CA ALA A 68 -3.44 10.42 -3.11
C ALA A 68 -4.84 9.95 -3.56
N LEU A 69 -5.83 10.84 -3.60
CA LEU A 69 -7.18 10.52 -4.09
C LEU A 69 -7.17 10.06 -5.55
N TYR A 70 -6.32 10.64 -6.40
CA TYR A 70 -6.20 10.24 -7.81
C TYR A 70 -5.61 8.83 -7.98
N TYR A 71 -4.84 8.35 -7.01
CA TYR A 71 -4.26 7.01 -7.00
C TYR A 71 -5.16 5.97 -6.31
N GLY A 72 -6.31 6.39 -5.77
CA GLY A 72 -7.30 5.53 -5.14
C GLY A 72 -7.18 5.44 -3.61
N PHE A 73 -6.31 6.23 -2.98
CA PHE A 73 -6.29 6.35 -1.53
C PHE A 73 -7.51 7.11 -1.02
N THR A 74 -7.93 6.78 0.20
CA THR A 74 -9.04 7.46 0.88
C THR A 74 -8.59 7.97 2.24
N PRO A 75 -8.95 9.22 2.63
CA PRO A 75 -8.62 9.72 3.94
C PRO A 75 -9.27 8.89 5.04
N LEU A 76 -8.53 8.58 6.11
CA LEU A 76 -9.08 7.91 7.28
C LEU A 76 -10.19 8.80 7.90
N GLN A 77 -11.37 8.24 8.13
CA GLN A 77 -12.56 9.02 8.56
C GLN A 77 -12.42 9.64 9.95
N SER A 78 -11.58 9.06 10.80
CA SER A 78 -11.25 9.50 12.16
C SER A 78 -9.76 9.32 12.36
N PRO A 79 -9.06 10.17 13.14
CA PRO A 79 -7.70 9.87 13.57
C PRO A 79 -7.63 8.48 14.17
N LEU A 80 -6.58 7.73 13.81
CA LEU A 80 -6.35 6.40 14.34
C LEU A 80 -6.01 6.51 15.83
N SER A 81 -6.83 5.90 16.69
CA SER A 81 -6.57 5.91 18.14
C SER A 81 -5.65 4.75 18.53
N ILE A 82 -4.47 5.09 19.02
CA ILE A 82 -3.51 4.13 19.58
C ILE A 82 -3.87 3.85 21.05
N THR A 83 -4.34 2.64 21.32
CA THR A 83 -4.79 2.20 22.64
C THR A 83 -3.64 1.75 23.53
N LYS A 84 -3.90 1.55 24.84
CA LYS A 84 -2.91 0.98 25.77
C LYS A 84 -2.49 -0.44 25.34
N LYS A 85 -3.45 -1.24 24.87
CA LYS A 85 -3.22 -2.60 24.37
C LYS A 85 -2.29 -2.60 23.16
N ASP A 86 -2.47 -1.67 22.22
CA ASP A 86 -1.58 -1.55 21.05
C ASP A 86 -0.12 -1.31 21.48
N ARG A 87 0.10 -0.43 22.46
CA ARG A 87 1.44 -0.16 23.03
C ARG A 87 2.03 -1.34 23.81
N GLU A 88 1.21 -2.15 24.46
CA GLU A 88 1.67 -3.36 25.16
C GLU A 88 2.14 -4.43 24.17
N VAL A 89 1.36 -4.65 23.10
CA VAL A 89 1.72 -5.58 22.03
C VAL A 89 2.98 -5.10 21.30
N ALA A 90 3.08 -3.81 20.99
CA ALA A 90 4.28 -3.22 20.39
C ALA A 90 5.53 -3.47 21.24
N ARG A 91 5.48 -3.12 22.54
CA ARG A 91 6.60 -3.36 23.47
C ARG A 91 7.02 -4.83 23.53
N GLY A 92 6.07 -5.77 23.45
CA GLY A 92 6.36 -7.19 23.40
C GLY A 92 7.18 -7.58 22.16
N LEU A 93 6.81 -7.07 20.98
CA LEU A 93 7.53 -7.30 19.73
C LEU A 93 8.87 -6.56 19.65
N GLU A 94 8.96 -5.34 20.21
CA GLU A 94 10.21 -4.56 20.28
C GLU A 94 11.31 -5.24 21.10
N THR A 95 10.96 -6.15 22.02
CA THR A 95 11.97 -6.97 22.70
C THR A 95 12.77 -7.84 21.73
N LEU A 96 12.19 -8.16 20.57
CA LEU A 96 12.82 -8.97 19.53
C LEU A 96 13.67 -8.12 18.60
N ASP A 97 13.25 -6.89 18.30
CA ASP A 97 14.01 -5.91 17.51
C ASP A 97 13.44 -4.49 17.71
N LYS A 98 14.29 -3.55 18.08
CA LYS A 98 13.93 -2.13 18.27
C LYS A 98 14.27 -1.27 17.05
N THR A 99 14.81 -1.88 15.99
CA THR A 99 15.29 -1.16 14.83
C THR A 99 14.11 -0.69 14.00
N GLU A 100 14.01 0.61 13.77
CA GLU A 100 13.14 1.19 12.75
C GLU A 100 13.96 1.61 11.54
N LEU A 101 13.34 1.63 10.36
CA LEU A 101 14.04 1.98 9.12
C LEU A 101 14.61 3.40 9.19
N SER A 102 13.81 4.34 9.70
CA SER A 102 14.17 5.73 9.96
C SER A 102 13.32 6.32 11.09
N SER A 103 13.62 7.52 11.55
CA SER A 103 12.80 8.25 12.54
C SER A 103 11.40 8.64 12.03
N ILE A 104 11.16 8.53 10.72
CA ILE A 104 9.90 8.93 10.07
C ILE A 104 9.03 7.72 9.77
N ALA A 105 9.63 6.53 9.69
CA ALA A 105 8.91 5.28 9.44
C ALA A 105 7.68 5.18 10.37
N PRO A 106 6.56 4.60 9.88
CA PRO A 106 5.43 4.32 10.76
C PRO A 106 5.91 3.54 11.98
N THR A 107 5.39 3.86 13.16
CA THR A 107 5.78 3.11 14.37
C THR A 107 5.07 1.76 14.39
N LEU A 108 5.55 0.84 15.21
CA LEU A 108 4.89 -0.44 15.38
C LEU A 108 3.48 -0.28 15.97
N GLU A 109 3.29 0.65 16.92
CA GLU A 109 1.97 0.96 17.48
C GLU A 109 0.98 1.45 16.41
N GLU A 110 1.44 2.27 15.47
CA GLU A 110 0.61 2.80 14.38
C GLU A 110 0.13 1.66 13.48
N ARG A 111 1.04 0.77 13.07
CA ARG A 111 0.69 -0.41 12.26
C ARG A 111 -0.26 -1.34 13.00
N ILE A 112 -0.02 -1.58 14.30
CA ILE A 112 -0.89 -2.43 15.14
C ILE A 112 -2.29 -1.83 15.23
N ALA A 113 -2.40 -0.54 15.54
CA ALA A 113 -3.69 0.13 15.63
C ALA A 113 -4.43 0.10 14.29
N LEU A 114 -3.70 0.21 13.16
CA LEU A 114 -4.29 0.18 11.83
C LEU A 114 -4.79 -1.21 11.44
N LEU A 115 -4.00 -2.26 11.71
CA LEU A 115 -4.42 -3.65 11.48
C LEU A 115 -5.59 -4.05 12.39
N ARG A 116 -5.61 -3.55 13.64
CA ARG A 116 -6.76 -3.70 14.53
C ARG A 116 -7.99 -2.99 13.97
N TYR A 117 -7.86 -1.76 13.48
CA TYR A 117 -8.96 -1.04 12.83
C TYR A 117 -9.48 -1.78 11.59
N TYR A 118 -8.58 -2.32 10.77
CA TYR A 118 -8.90 -3.13 9.59
C TYR A 118 -9.77 -4.34 9.96
N GLU A 119 -9.43 -5.02 11.05
CA GLU A 119 -10.18 -6.18 11.53
C GLU A 119 -11.51 -5.79 12.21
N GLU A 120 -11.49 -4.84 13.15
CA GLU A 120 -12.69 -4.39 13.88
C GLU A 120 -13.78 -3.85 12.95
N LYS A 121 -13.38 -3.25 11.82
CA LYS A 121 -14.31 -2.75 10.80
C LYS A 121 -14.64 -3.77 9.72
N ASN A 122 -14.15 -5.01 9.83
CA ASN A 122 -14.34 -6.09 8.85
C ASN A 122 -13.96 -5.66 7.43
N LEU A 123 -12.91 -4.84 7.28
CA LEU A 123 -12.56 -4.27 5.98
C LEU A 123 -12.09 -5.35 5.00
N HIS A 124 -11.58 -6.48 5.51
CA HIS A 124 -11.25 -7.67 4.72
C HIS A 124 -12.43 -8.20 3.89
N GLN A 125 -13.68 -7.97 4.30
CA GLN A 125 -14.89 -8.39 3.57
C GLN A 125 -15.28 -7.42 2.44
N GLY A 126 -14.67 -6.22 2.41
CA GLY A 126 -14.96 -5.16 1.47
C GLY A 126 -14.17 -5.23 0.15
N GLN A 127 -14.04 -4.08 -0.51
CA GLN A 127 -13.12 -3.95 -1.64
C GLN A 127 -11.68 -4.04 -1.14
N GLN A 128 -10.88 -4.85 -1.83
CA GLN A 128 -9.45 -5.02 -1.55
C GLN A 128 -8.61 -4.61 -2.78
N PRO A 129 -7.41 -4.05 -2.58
CA PRO A 129 -6.87 -3.66 -1.28
C PRO A 129 -7.59 -2.43 -0.72
N VAL A 130 -7.43 -2.22 0.58
CA VAL A 130 -7.85 -0.99 1.24
C VAL A 130 -6.67 -0.03 1.21
N MET A 131 -6.91 1.17 0.67
CA MET A 131 -5.89 2.19 0.49
C MET A 131 -6.25 3.43 1.32
N PHE A 132 -5.42 3.74 2.32
CA PHE A 132 -5.66 4.84 3.26
C PHE A 132 -4.58 5.91 3.19
N CYS A 133 -5.01 7.16 3.35
CA CYS A 133 -4.13 8.26 3.69
C CYS A 133 -4.58 8.90 5.00
N ALA A 134 -3.65 9.35 5.83
CA ALA A 134 -3.98 10.04 7.07
C ALA A 134 -2.88 11.04 7.43
N GLU A 135 -3.27 12.20 7.94
CA GLU A 135 -2.33 12.98 8.73
C GLU A 135 -2.19 12.33 10.10
N VAL A 136 -0.94 12.09 10.52
CA VAL A 136 -0.68 11.61 11.87
C VAL A 136 -0.26 12.78 12.74
N LEU A 137 -1.14 13.12 13.69
CA LEU A 137 -0.84 14.10 14.72
C LEU A 137 0.15 13.48 15.72
N LEU A 138 1.35 14.04 15.81
CA LEU A 138 2.39 13.58 16.74
C LEU A 138 1.89 13.66 18.19
N GLY A 139 1.40 12.53 18.71
CA GLY A 139 0.85 12.40 20.06
C GLY A 139 1.89 11.86 21.04
N GLY A 140 2.69 12.74 21.64
CA GLY A 140 3.45 12.45 22.86
C GLY A 140 4.98 12.37 22.72
N GLN A 141 5.67 13.11 23.60
CA GLN A 141 7.10 13.13 23.93
C GLN A 141 8.13 13.73 22.95
N GLN A 142 7.77 14.20 21.75
CA GLN A 142 8.62 15.22 21.10
C GLN A 142 8.23 16.61 21.59
N LYS A 143 8.92 17.08 22.65
CA LYS A 143 8.93 18.48 23.08
C LYS A 143 9.23 19.37 21.86
N LYS A 144 8.35 20.35 21.63
CA LYS A 144 8.64 21.69 21.06
C LYS A 144 9.79 21.74 20.04
N LYS A 145 9.52 21.61 18.73
CA LYS A 145 10.16 22.37 17.61
C LYS A 145 10.06 21.77 16.21
N SER A 146 9.52 20.57 15.96
CA SER A 146 9.28 20.18 14.55
C SER A 146 8.02 20.88 14.05
N TYR A 147 8.21 21.79 13.08
CA TYR A 147 7.13 22.41 12.34
C TYR A 147 6.58 21.47 11.26
N GLU A 148 7.08 20.25 11.07
CA GLU A 148 6.75 19.39 9.93
C GLU A 148 5.43 18.63 10.13
N ARG A 149 4.67 18.44 9.04
CA ARG A 149 3.45 17.62 9.02
C ARG A 149 3.81 16.21 8.58
N ARG A 150 3.21 15.17 9.18
CA ARG A 150 3.44 13.79 8.77
C ARG A 150 2.19 13.19 8.12
N LEU A 151 2.31 12.79 6.86
CA LEU A 151 1.28 12.03 6.16
C LEU A 151 1.65 10.55 6.10
N ALA A 152 0.71 9.69 6.45
CA ALA A 152 0.79 8.25 6.29
C ALA A 152 0.01 7.81 5.04
N PHE A 153 0.57 6.90 4.27
CA PHE A 153 -0.07 6.20 3.16
C PHE A 153 0.05 4.70 3.38
N GLU A 154 -1.05 3.98 3.24
CA GLU A 154 -1.14 2.57 3.61
C GLU A 154 -1.96 1.80 2.59
N ILE A 155 -1.44 0.66 2.15
CA ILE A 155 -2.14 -0.29 1.27
C ILE A 155 -2.18 -1.64 1.98
N ILE A 156 -3.38 -2.08 2.37
CA ILE A 156 -3.62 -3.28 3.16
C ILE A 156 -4.40 -4.28 2.33
N GLY A 157 -4.00 -5.56 2.38
CA GLY A 157 -4.63 -6.65 1.65
C GLY A 157 -4.17 -6.77 0.19
N ALA A 158 -2.95 -6.32 -0.13
CA ALA A 158 -2.33 -6.46 -1.45
C ALA A 158 -0.99 -7.18 -1.39
N GLU A 159 -0.89 -8.32 -2.09
CA GLU A 159 0.38 -9.02 -2.31
C GLU A 159 1.16 -8.46 -3.49
N SER A 160 0.48 -7.87 -4.48
CA SER A 160 1.10 -7.43 -5.73
C SER A 160 2.12 -6.30 -5.52
N SER A 161 3.26 -6.44 -6.21
CA SER A 161 4.37 -5.48 -6.36
C SER A 161 3.98 -4.08 -6.85
N ILE A 162 2.85 -3.95 -7.58
CA ILE A 162 2.35 -2.62 -7.99
C ILE A 162 1.90 -1.76 -6.81
N ALA A 163 1.63 -2.37 -5.64
CA ALA A 163 1.30 -1.62 -4.43
C ALA A 163 2.46 -0.70 -4.03
N GLU A 164 3.70 -1.20 -4.04
CA GLU A 164 4.91 -0.39 -3.80
C GLU A 164 5.04 0.73 -4.81
N ALA A 165 4.92 0.43 -6.10
CA ALA A 165 5.06 1.43 -7.15
C ALA A 165 3.98 2.53 -7.03
N THR A 166 2.74 2.15 -6.71
CA THR A 166 1.63 3.09 -6.47
C THR A 166 1.94 3.99 -5.27
N LEU A 167 2.45 3.41 -4.18
CA LEU A 167 2.79 4.10 -2.95
C LEU A 167 3.95 5.09 -3.17
N ILE A 168 5.03 4.64 -3.81
CA ILE A 168 6.22 5.44 -4.12
C ILE A 168 5.86 6.59 -5.08
N GLN A 169 5.11 6.31 -6.15
CA GLN A 169 4.67 7.33 -7.09
C GLN A 169 3.79 8.38 -6.42
N THR A 170 2.79 7.94 -5.65
CA THR A 170 1.92 8.85 -4.88
C THR A 170 2.75 9.75 -3.97
N ALA A 171 3.75 9.19 -3.32
CA ALA A 171 4.62 9.92 -2.41
C ALA A 171 5.49 10.97 -3.11
N LEU A 172 6.19 10.58 -4.19
CA LEU A 172 7.04 11.49 -4.94
C LEU A 172 6.23 12.63 -5.56
N VAL A 173 5.03 12.34 -6.08
CA VAL A 173 4.13 13.39 -6.59
C VAL A 173 3.65 14.29 -5.46
N THR A 174 3.26 13.74 -4.30
CA THR A 174 2.84 14.55 -3.14
C THR A 174 3.96 15.49 -2.70
N LEU A 175 5.20 15.02 -2.61
CA LEU A 175 6.35 15.83 -2.23
C LEU A 175 6.66 16.93 -3.27
N ARG A 176 6.55 16.63 -4.57
CA ARG A 176 6.74 17.63 -5.64
C ARG A 176 5.65 18.71 -5.62
N GLU A 177 4.41 18.34 -5.33
CA GLU A 177 3.31 19.31 -5.18
C GLU A 177 3.46 20.14 -3.89
N ASP A 178 4.18 19.63 -2.87
CA ASP A 178 4.67 20.39 -1.70
C ASP A 178 5.94 21.21 -2.00
N ALA A 179 6.31 21.36 -3.27
CA ALA A 179 7.49 22.09 -3.75
C ALA A 179 8.84 21.58 -3.19
N ARG A 180 8.93 20.29 -2.85
CA ARG A 180 10.20 19.63 -2.51
C ARG A 180 10.97 19.27 -3.78
N GLU A 181 12.27 19.53 -3.77
CA GLU A 181 13.17 19.32 -4.90
C GLU A 181 14.32 18.35 -4.51
N ASN A 182 15.17 17.98 -5.47
CA ASN A 182 16.37 17.15 -5.21
C ASN A 182 16.09 15.84 -4.45
N LEU A 183 15.00 15.18 -4.81
CA LEU A 183 14.53 13.94 -4.21
C LEU A 183 15.30 12.73 -4.74
N THR A 184 15.79 11.88 -3.84
CA THR A 184 16.43 10.60 -4.16
C THR A 184 15.68 9.45 -3.51
N LEU A 185 15.25 8.47 -4.31
CA LEU A 185 14.68 7.21 -3.84
C LEU A 185 15.78 6.19 -3.61
N SER A 186 15.90 5.69 -2.38
CA SER A 186 16.74 4.55 -2.02
C SER A 186 15.86 3.35 -1.74
N ILE A 187 16.15 2.20 -2.35
CA ILE A 187 15.29 1.01 -2.26
C ILE A 187 16.13 -0.24 -2.02
N ASN A 188 15.57 -1.22 -1.32
CA ASN A 188 16.15 -2.55 -1.16
C ASN A 188 15.05 -3.59 -1.03
N SER A 189 15.42 -4.87 -1.14
CA SER A 189 14.58 -5.98 -0.72
C SER A 189 15.27 -6.82 0.35
N VAL A 190 14.52 -7.17 1.37
CA VAL A 190 14.91 -8.11 2.42
C VAL A 190 14.25 -9.48 2.25
N GLY A 191 13.39 -9.61 1.25
CA GLY A 191 12.65 -10.82 0.91
C GLY A 191 11.67 -11.27 1.98
N ASP A 192 11.21 -12.50 1.86
CA ASP A 192 10.37 -13.12 2.86
C ASP A 192 11.12 -13.43 4.16
N ARG A 193 10.41 -14.07 5.10
CA ARG A 193 10.98 -14.42 6.42
C ARG A 193 12.17 -15.38 6.30
N GLU A 194 12.16 -16.29 5.33
CA GLU A 194 13.23 -17.27 5.16
C GLU A 194 14.48 -16.60 4.60
N SER A 195 14.30 -15.76 3.57
CA SER A 195 15.33 -14.90 2.98
C SER A 195 16.00 -14.02 4.04
N MET A 196 15.20 -13.32 4.86
CA MET A 196 15.70 -12.48 5.96
C MET A 196 16.50 -13.29 6.99
N ASN A 197 15.99 -14.46 7.42
CA ASN A 197 16.68 -15.30 8.40
C ASN A 197 18.02 -15.80 7.88
N GLN A 198 18.07 -16.24 6.61
CA GLN A 198 19.30 -16.68 5.97
C GLN A 198 20.30 -15.53 5.88
N PHE A 199 19.84 -14.36 5.42
CA PHE A 199 20.66 -13.16 5.33
C PHE A 199 21.26 -12.76 6.69
N VAL A 200 20.44 -12.66 7.74
CA VAL A 200 20.89 -12.28 9.09
C VAL A 200 21.92 -13.29 9.63
N ARG A 201 21.73 -14.59 9.37
CA ARG A 201 22.68 -15.62 9.78
C ARG A 201 24.03 -15.42 9.10
N GLU A 202 24.06 -15.25 7.78
CA GLU A 202 25.31 -15.08 7.04
C GLU A 202 25.98 -13.73 7.33
N LEU A 203 25.21 -12.67 7.54
CA LEU A 203 25.72 -11.39 8.02
C LEU A 203 26.39 -11.53 9.39
N GLY A 204 25.74 -12.25 10.32
CA GLY A 204 26.34 -12.55 11.61
C GLY A 204 27.61 -13.40 11.51
N ASN A 205 27.63 -14.40 10.62
CA ASN A 205 28.81 -15.23 10.35
C ASN A 205 29.97 -14.38 9.81
N HIS A 206 29.69 -13.46 8.89
CA HIS A 206 30.67 -12.53 8.32
C HIS A 206 31.35 -11.69 9.41
N TYR A 207 30.57 -10.95 10.20
CA TYR A 207 31.12 -10.09 11.25
C TYR A 207 31.85 -10.86 12.37
N ARG A 208 31.47 -12.12 12.65
CA ARG A 208 32.18 -12.95 13.64
C ARG A 208 33.61 -13.30 13.23
N LYS A 209 33.93 -13.34 11.93
CA LYS A 209 35.32 -13.51 11.45
C LYS A 209 36.23 -12.35 11.85
N TYR A 210 35.65 -11.17 12.02
CA TYR A 210 36.34 -9.92 12.35
C TYR A 210 36.13 -9.51 13.82
N LEU A 211 35.71 -10.44 14.69
CA LEU A 211 35.33 -10.11 16.06
C LEU A 211 36.45 -9.42 16.85
N SER A 212 37.72 -9.80 16.63
CA SER A 212 38.86 -9.18 17.32
C SER A 212 39.04 -7.70 16.98
N SER A 213 38.81 -7.31 15.72
CA SER A 213 38.99 -5.93 15.23
C SER A 213 37.80 -5.01 15.48
N LEU A 214 36.66 -5.54 15.92
CA LEU A 214 35.46 -4.72 16.17
C LEU A 214 35.50 -4.01 17.54
N PRO A 215 35.04 -2.74 17.61
CA PRO A 215 34.80 -2.04 18.86
C PRO A 215 33.80 -2.77 19.76
N GLN A 216 33.86 -2.55 21.08
CA GLN A 216 32.97 -3.21 22.05
C GLN A 216 31.48 -2.88 21.82
N SER A 217 31.18 -1.66 21.36
CA SER A 217 29.84 -1.26 20.91
C SER A 217 29.35 -2.15 19.77
N CYS A 218 30.16 -2.32 18.72
CA CYS A 218 29.85 -3.15 17.56
C CYS A 218 29.69 -4.64 17.94
N LYS A 219 30.55 -5.15 18.84
CA LYS A 219 30.42 -6.52 19.39
C LYS A 219 29.07 -6.72 20.10
N THR A 220 28.60 -5.70 20.82
CA THR A 220 27.32 -5.73 21.51
C THR A 220 26.16 -5.72 20.51
N LEU A 221 26.24 -4.88 19.47
CA LEU A 221 25.27 -4.85 18.37
C LEU A 221 25.21 -6.22 17.66
N LEU A 222 26.36 -6.80 17.32
CA LEU A 222 26.44 -8.11 16.66
C LEU A 222 25.70 -9.21 17.43
N ARG A 223 25.82 -9.22 18.77
CA ARG A 223 25.14 -10.20 19.63
C ARG A 223 23.63 -9.98 19.68
N LYS A 224 23.19 -8.72 19.62
CA LYS A 224 21.78 -8.34 19.73
C LYS A 224 21.05 -8.44 18.40
N ASN A 225 21.55 -7.74 17.38
CA ASN A 225 20.99 -7.70 16.04
C ASN A 225 22.09 -7.33 15.02
N PRO A 226 22.57 -8.29 14.21
CA PRO A 226 23.59 -8.03 13.18
C PRO A 226 23.20 -6.96 12.16
N LEU A 227 21.89 -6.74 11.91
CA LEU A 227 21.42 -5.73 10.97
C LEU A 227 21.77 -4.29 11.41
N GLU A 228 21.86 -4.04 12.72
CA GLU A 228 22.24 -2.71 13.25
C GLU A 228 23.67 -2.32 12.81
N LEU A 229 24.51 -3.28 12.43
CA LEU A 229 25.87 -3.03 11.93
C LEU A 229 25.90 -2.43 10.52
N LEU A 230 24.84 -2.61 9.72
CA LEU A 230 24.77 -2.09 8.34
C LEU A 230 24.81 -0.56 8.28
N LYS A 231 24.34 0.11 9.35
CA LYS A 231 24.34 1.57 9.49
C LYS A 231 25.39 2.07 10.49
N CYS A 232 26.31 1.21 10.92
CA CYS A 232 27.34 1.57 11.89
C CYS A 232 28.37 2.50 11.26
N THR A 233 28.73 3.56 11.98
CA THR A 233 29.68 4.60 11.54
C THR A 233 31.08 4.44 12.14
N HIS A 234 31.33 3.41 12.95
CA HIS A 234 32.67 3.13 13.47
C HIS A 234 33.59 2.71 12.32
N ALA A 235 34.76 3.34 12.20
CA ALA A 235 35.67 3.15 11.07
C ALA A 235 36.05 1.68 10.85
N GLU A 236 36.31 0.93 11.92
CA GLU A 236 36.63 -0.50 11.85
C GLU A 236 35.44 -1.35 11.40
N CYS A 237 34.22 -0.96 11.79
CA CYS A 237 33.00 -1.63 11.35
C CYS A 237 32.71 -1.34 9.87
N CYS A 238 32.91 -0.09 9.42
CA CYS A 238 32.72 0.30 8.03
C CYS A 238 33.62 -0.50 7.08
N LYS A 239 34.89 -0.73 7.46
CA LYS A 239 35.81 -1.59 6.68
C LYS A 239 35.28 -3.01 6.50
N VAL A 240 34.67 -3.58 7.54
CA VAL A 240 34.08 -4.93 7.47
C VAL A 240 32.78 -4.94 6.66
N ALA A 241 32.04 -3.81 6.66
CA ALA A 241 30.77 -3.68 5.97
C ALA A 241 30.91 -3.68 4.43
N GLU A 242 32.06 -3.27 3.89
CA GLU A 242 32.31 -3.24 2.44
C GLU A 242 32.18 -4.63 1.79
N GLU A 243 32.66 -5.67 2.48
CA GLU A 243 32.59 -7.07 2.03
C GLU A 243 31.37 -7.82 2.59
N ALA A 244 30.48 -7.13 3.30
CA ALA A 244 29.36 -7.79 3.94
C ALA A 244 28.40 -8.39 2.90
N PRO A 245 27.79 -9.56 3.20
CA PRO A 245 26.74 -10.11 2.37
C PRO A 245 25.60 -9.09 2.20
N LYS A 246 24.91 -9.15 1.06
CA LYS A 246 23.80 -8.25 0.70
C LYS A 246 22.49 -9.02 0.70
N SER A 247 21.42 -8.44 1.26
CA SER A 247 20.12 -9.11 1.38
C SER A 247 19.57 -9.64 0.04
N ILE A 248 19.77 -8.91 -1.05
CA ILE A 248 19.32 -9.28 -2.40
C ILE A 248 19.89 -10.64 -2.85
N GLY A 249 21.07 -11.03 -2.37
CA GLY A 249 21.70 -12.32 -2.67
C GLY A 249 20.99 -13.52 -2.02
N PHE A 250 20.07 -13.30 -1.07
CA PHE A 250 19.40 -14.34 -0.29
C PHE A 250 17.90 -14.44 -0.56
N LEU A 251 17.37 -13.63 -1.50
CA LEU A 251 15.95 -13.65 -1.83
C LEU A 251 15.53 -15.04 -2.33
N GLY A 252 14.33 -15.50 -1.99
CA GLY A 252 13.67 -16.61 -2.68
C GLY A 252 13.26 -16.24 -4.12
N ASP A 253 12.79 -17.21 -4.92
CA ASP A 253 12.34 -16.94 -6.30
C ASP A 253 11.16 -15.96 -6.37
N GLU A 254 10.20 -16.12 -5.47
CA GLU A 254 9.04 -15.23 -5.37
C GLU A 254 9.47 -13.80 -5.01
N SER A 255 10.30 -13.63 -3.97
CA SER A 255 10.81 -12.32 -3.57
C SER A 255 11.72 -11.67 -4.62
N ARG A 256 12.51 -12.46 -5.36
CA ARG A 256 13.29 -11.97 -6.52
C ARG A 256 12.38 -11.45 -7.62
N ARG A 257 11.29 -12.17 -7.93
CA ARG A 257 10.33 -11.74 -8.94
C ARG A 257 9.60 -10.49 -8.48
N HIS A 258 9.10 -10.48 -7.25
CA HIS A 258 8.43 -9.34 -6.65
C HIS A 258 9.28 -8.07 -6.72
N PHE A 259 10.54 -8.16 -6.28
CA PHE A 259 11.45 -7.01 -6.31
C PHE A 259 11.74 -6.54 -7.75
N ARG A 260 11.96 -7.47 -8.68
CA ARG A 260 12.15 -7.14 -10.11
C ARG A 260 10.95 -6.39 -10.67
N GLU A 261 9.74 -6.86 -10.41
CA GLU A 261 8.52 -6.18 -10.86
C GLU A 261 8.40 -4.77 -10.27
N VAL A 262 8.75 -4.58 -8.99
CA VAL A 262 8.81 -3.24 -8.39
C VAL A 262 9.75 -2.33 -9.18
N LEU A 263 10.96 -2.80 -9.50
CA LEU A 263 11.92 -2.03 -10.28
C LEU A 263 11.41 -1.72 -11.69
N GLU A 264 10.81 -2.69 -12.38
CA GLU A 264 10.20 -2.50 -13.70
C GLU A 264 9.10 -1.42 -13.67
N PHE A 265 8.26 -1.37 -12.63
CA PHE A 265 7.29 -0.28 -12.47
C PHE A 265 7.93 1.08 -12.27
N LEU A 266 9.02 1.16 -11.49
CA LEU A 266 9.75 2.41 -11.29
C LEU A 266 10.39 2.89 -12.60
N GLU A 267 10.94 1.97 -13.39
CA GLU A 267 11.51 2.25 -14.72
C GLU A 267 10.45 2.74 -15.71
N GLU A 268 9.28 2.10 -15.81
CA GLU A 268 8.18 2.57 -16.68
C GLU A 268 7.65 3.96 -16.26
N LEU A 269 7.73 4.28 -14.97
CA LEU A 269 7.37 5.59 -14.43
C LEU A 269 8.49 6.63 -14.53
N GLU A 270 9.66 6.25 -15.06
CA GLU A 270 10.84 7.10 -15.15
C GLU A 270 11.27 7.65 -13.77
N ILE A 271 11.10 6.84 -12.72
CA ILE A 271 11.49 7.18 -11.34
C ILE A 271 12.93 6.72 -11.11
N PRO A 272 13.91 7.65 -10.98
CA PRO A 272 15.27 7.27 -10.64
C PRO A 272 15.33 6.72 -9.21
N TYR A 273 16.03 5.60 -9.04
CA TYR A 273 16.27 4.98 -7.75
C TYR A 273 17.71 4.50 -7.62
N ARG A 274 18.15 4.33 -6.36
CA ARG A 274 19.41 3.66 -6.04
C ARG A 274 19.14 2.45 -5.15
N ILE A 275 19.84 1.36 -5.40
CA ILE A 275 19.79 0.19 -4.52
C ILE A 275 20.68 0.47 -3.30
N ASP A 276 20.09 0.46 -2.10
CA ASP A 276 20.80 0.71 -0.85
C ASP A 276 20.70 -0.50 0.08
N HIS A 277 21.74 -1.33 0.08
CA HIS A 277 21.78 -2.57 0.86
C HIS A 277 21.82 -2.34 2.38
N THR A 278 22.01 -1.10 2.83
CA THR A 278 21.96 -0.77 4.27
C THR A 278 20.52 -0.65 4.79
N LEU A 279 19.53 -0.62 3.90
CA LEU A 279 18.11 -0.60 4.26
C LEU A 279 17.64 -2.02 4.58
N SER A 280 17.37 -2.31 5.86
CA SER A 280 16.88 -3.62 6.31
C SER A 280 15.52 -3.61 7.00
N GLY A 281 15.06 -2.45 7.48
CA GLY A 281 13.85 -2.35 8.30
C GLY A 281 13.94 -3.15 9.62
N ASN A 282 12.78 -3.37 10.24
CA ASN A 282 12.66 -4.16 11.48
C ASN A 282 12.53 -5.65 11.14
N ARG A 283 13.43 -6.51 11.63
CA ARG A 283 13.44 -7.94 11.27
C ARG A 283 12.20 -8.72 11.71
N VAL A 284 11.42 -8.18 12.65
CA VAL A 284 10.22 -8.84 13.17
C VAL A 284 9.13 -8.86 12.10
N PHE A 285 8.95 -7.75 11.38
CA PHE A 285 7.82 -7.56 10.48
C PHE A 285 8.17 -7.13 9.07
N ALA A 286 9.35 -6.55 8.83
CA ALA A 286 9.75 -6.12 7.49
C ALA A 286 9.89 -7.34 6.57
N THR A 287 9.30 -7.24 5.39
CA THR A 287 9.31 -8.26 4.34
C THR A 287 9.42 -7.57 2.99
N GLU A 288 10.01 -8.24 2.01
CA GLU A 288 10.12 -7.77 0.63
C GLU A 288 10.72 -6.37 0.56
N THR A 289 9.99 -5.37 0.04
CA THR A 289 10.50 -4.04 -0.27
C THR A 289 10.60 -3.13 0.96
N VAL A 290 11.76 -2.49 1.11
CA VAL A 290 12.01 -1.36 2.02
C VAL A 290 12.57 -0.19 1.24
N PHE A 291 12.16 1.04 1.56
CA PHE A 291 12.61 2.21 0.83
C PHE A 291 12.59 3.49 1.66
N GLU A 292 13.44 4.44 1.26
CA GLU A 292 13.51 5.79 1.81
C GLU A 292 13.52 6.82 0.68
N ILE A 293 12.86 7.94 0.90
CA ILE A 293 12.95 9.14 0.06
C ILE A 293 13.73 10.17 0.85
N ARG A 294 14.82 10.64 0.26
CA ARG A 294 15.70 11.65 0.85
C ARG A 294 15.70 12.92 0.02
N GLU A 295 15.75 14.05 0.70
CA GLU A 295 15.97 15.35 0.08
C GLU A 295 17.40 15.78 0.37
N THR A 296 18.07 16.31 -0.66
CA THR A 296 19.38 16.96 -0.50
C THR A 296 19.15 18.43 -0.19
N THR A 297 19.64 18.90 0.95
CA THR A 297 19.48 20.29 1.40
C THR A 297 20.46 21.21 0.69
N ALA A 298 20.18 22.51 0.67
CA ALA A 298 21.04 23.51 0.04
C ALA A 298 22.48 23.53 0.60
N GLU A 299 22.63 23.15 1.87
CA GLU A 299 23.91 23.05 2.58
C GLU A 299 24.68 21.75 2.27
N GLY A 300 24.18 20.93 1.33
CA GLY A 300 24.76 19.63 0.97
C GLY A 300 24.43 18.50 1.95
N GLY A 301 23.54 18.73 2.92
CA GLY A 301 23.03 17.70 3.81
C GLY A 301 22.02 16.77 3.13
N SER A 302 21.73 15.62 3.73
CA SER A 302 20.65 14.74 3.27
C SER A 302 19.70 14.40 4.41
N GLN A 303 18.43 14.76 4.24
CA GLN A 303 17.36 14.47 5.20
C GLN A 303 16.47 13.36 4.65
N CYS A 304 16.22 12.31 5.44
CA CYS A 304 15.14 11.38 5.13
C CYS A 304 13.82 12.12 5.33
N ILE A 305 12.95 12.11 4.32
CA ILE A 305 11.65 12.79 4.34
C ILE A 305 10.52 11.83 3.98
N GLY A 306 10.84 10.60 3.58
CA GLY A 306 9.90 9.52 3.39
C GLY A 306 10.51 8.18 3.74
N SER A 307 9.75 7.30 4.39
CA SER A 307 10.23 5.97 4.75
C SER A 307 9.10 4.94 4.73
N GLY A 308 9.27 3.89 3.92
CA GLY A 308 8.25 2.89 3.66
C GLY A 308 8.79 1.47 3.72
N VAL A 309 7.89 0.54 4.03
CA VAL A 309 8.19 -0.87 4.24
C VAL A 309 6.96 -1.73 3.97
N ARG A 310 7.17 -2.88 3.35
CA ARG A 310 6.18 -3.96 3.28
C ARG A 310 6.29 -4.86 4.51
N TYR A 311 5.15 -5.29 5.05
CA TYR A 311 5.08 -6.03 6.32
C TYR A 311 3.99 -7.10 6.34
N ASN A 312 4.10 -8.07 5.43
CA ASN A 312 3.04 -9.04 5.16
C ASN A 312 2.63 -9.89 6.38
N ASN A 313 3.59 -10.22 7.24
CA ASN A 313 3.43 -11.18 8.33
C ASN A 313 2.96 -10.57 9.66
N LEU A 314 2.81 -9.23 9.74
CA LEU A 314 2.51 -8.56 11.00
C LEU A 314 1.14 -8.98 11.53
N GLY A 315 0.12 -9.09 10.66
CA GLY A 315 -1.23 -9.50 11.06
C GLY A 315 -1.27 -10.84 11.79
N LYS A 316 -0.55 -11.84 11.28
CA LYS A 316 -0.43 -13.16 11.90
C LYS A 316 0.26 -13.09 13.27
N ARG A 317 1.30 -12.26 13.41
CA ARG A 317 1.99 -12.05 14.70
C ARG A 317 1.10 -11.36 15.74
N LEU A 318 0.13 -10.57 15.30
CA LEU A 318 -0.87 -9.93 16.17
C LEU A 318 -2.04 -10.84 16.52
N GLY A 319 -2.05 -12.08 16.03
CA GLY A 319 -3.07 -13.07 16.35
C GLY A 319 -4.31 -13.05 15.44
N LEU A 320 -4.26 -12.39 14.28
CA LEU A 320 -5.37 -12.39 13.30
C LEU A 320 -5.57 -13.76 12.60
N GLY A 321 -4.74 -14.75 12.90
CA GLY A 321 -4.84 -16.12 12.36
C GLY A 321 -4.38 -16.28 10.90
N HIS A 322 -4.21 -15.18 10.17
CA HIS A 322 -3.76 -15.15 8.78
C HIS A 322 -2.79 -13.98 8.52
N ASP A 323 -2.04 -14.06 7.43
CA ASP A 323 -1.19 -12.95 6.98
C ASP A 323 -2.05 -11.85 6.36
N VAL A 324 -1.65 -10.59 6.56
CA VAL A 324 -2.35 -9.41 6.01
C VAL A 324 -1.33 -8.62 5.19
N PRO A 325 -1.12 -8.99 3.91
CA PRO A 325 -0.15 -8.36 3.02
C PRO A 325 -0.34 -6.85 2.96
N SER A 326 0.64 -6.09 3.43
CA SER A 326 0.51 -4.65 3.63
C SER A 326 1.80 -3.92 3.29
N VAL A 327 1.68 -2.74 2.71
CA VAL A 327 2.81 -1.82 2.49
C VAL A 327 2.41 -0.41 2.90
N GLY A 328 3.28 0.22 3.67
CA GLY A 328 3.02 1.51 4.29
C GLY A 328 4.21 2.46 4.16
N LEU A 329 3.93 3.75 4.22
CA LEU A 329 4.90 4.83 4.10
C LEU A 329 4.45 6.03 4.92
N ASN A 330 5.40 6.66 5.59
CA ASN A 330 5.23 8.01 6.12
C ASN A 330 6.06 9.02 5.34
N LEU A 331 5.50 10.22 5.17
CA LEU A 331 6.12 11.37 4.55
C LEU A 331 6.11 12.56 5.50
N LEU A 332 7.22 13.30 5.52
CA LEU A 332 7.30 14.63 6.10
C LEU A 332 7.04 15.67 5.03
N LEU A 333 6.03 16.51 5.27
CA LEU A 333 5.75 17.69 4.47
C LEU A 333 6.21 18.95 5.18
N SER A 334 6.53 19.95 4.38
CA SER A 334 6.77 21.31 4.86
C SER A 334 5.50 21.86 5.51
N ARG A 335 5.64 22.83 6.41
CA ARG A 335 4.50 23.53 6.99
C ARG A 335 4.64 25.00 6.75
N ASP A 336 3.65 25.55 6.07
CA ASP A 336 3.53 26.98 5.92
C ASP A 336 2.86 27.57 7.16
N LYS A 337 3.44 28.63 7.74
CA LYS A 337 2.84 29.32 8.91
C LYS A 337 1.44 29.89 8.63
N LYS A 338 1.07 30.05 7.35
CA LYS A 338 -0.24 30.51 6.88
C LYS A 338 -1.29 29.39 6.81
N GLU A 339 -0.89 28.12 6.65
CA GLU A 339 -1.80 26.99 6.52
C GLU A 339 -2.55 26.65 7.82
N SER A 340 -2.02 27.06 8.98
CA SER A 340 -2.70 26.81 10.27
C SER A 340 -4.04 27.55 10.41
N LYS A 341 -4.37 28.46 9.49
CA LYS A 341 -5.63 29.22 9.44
C LYS A 341 -6.52 28.88 8.24
N ALA A 342 -6.09 27.99 7.35
CA ALA A 342 -6.86 27.63 6.15
C ALA A 342 -7.95 26.58 6.47
N SER A 343 -9.03 26.59 5.68
CA SER A 343 -10.04 25.51 5.73
C SER A 343 -9.38 24.19 5.35
N ARG A 344 -9.35 23.22 6.27
CA ARG A 344 -8.82 21.87 6.03
C ARG A 344 -9.86 21.00 5.33
N SER A 345 -10.09 21.26 4.05
CA SER A 345 -10.99 20.44 3.24
C SER A 345 -10.49 20.30 1.80
N VAL A 346 -10.77 19.14 1.21
CA VAL A 346 -10.51 18.84 -0.20
C VAL A 346 -11.84 18.60 -0.90
N ARG A 347 -12.10 19.35 -1.95
CA ARG A 347 -13.27 19.15 -2.82
C ARG A 347 -12.83 18.41 -4.07
N PHE A 348 -13.13 17.11 -4.12
CA PHE A 348 -12.67 16.21 -5.17
C PHE A 348 -13.79 15.88 -6.15
N LYS A 349 -13.52 15.88 -7.46
CA LYS A 349 -14.51 15.50 -8.46
C LYS A 349 -14.84 14.00 -8.31
N LYS A 350 -16.12 13.63 -8.38
CA LYS A 350 -16.53 12.23 -8.28
C LYS A 350 -16.00 11.46 -9.50
N PRO A 351 -15.27 10.34 -9.33
CA PRO A 351 -14.78 9.56 -10.46
C PRO A 351 -15.94 8.96 -11.28
N LEU A 352 -15.84 9.06 -12.61
CA LEU A 352 -16.80 8.48 -13.56
C LEU A 352 -16.15 7.42 -14.46
N LEU A 353 -14.87 7.15 -14.25
CA LEU A 353 -14.05 6.22 -15.02
C LEU A 353 -13.53 5.11 -14.11
N PHE A 354 -13.41 3.90 -14.65
CA PHE A 354 -12.73 2.79 -13.99
C PHE A 354 -11.62 2.26 -14.90
N LEU A 355 -10.38 2.22 -14.43
CA LEU A 355 -9.26 1.63 -15.17
C LEU A 355 -9.20 0.12 -14.93
N LEU A 356 -9.35 -0.63 -16.01
CA LEU A 356 -9.22 -2.07 -16.10
C LEU A 356 -7.92 -2.42 -16.81
N GLN A 357 -7.15 -3.33 -16.24
CA GLN A 357 -5.91 -3.84 -16.84
C GLN A 357 -5.99 -5.35 -17.09
N LEU A 358 -5.42 -5.82 -18.19
CA LEU A 358 -5.24 -7.25 -18.48
C LEU A 358 -3.78 -7.56 -18.83
N GLY A 359 -3.11 -8.27 -17.93
CA GLY A 359 -1.76 -8.78 -18.12
C GLY A 359 -0.68 -7.80 -17.66
N PHE A 360 0.53 -8.32 -17.46
CA PHE A 360 1.61 -7.56 -16.82
C PHE A 360 2.01 -6.31 -17.59
N CYS A 361 2.12 -6.35 -18.93
CA CYS A 361 2.44 -5.17 -19.73
C CYS A 361 1.40 -4.04 -19.59
N ALA A 362 0.11 -4.40 -19.47
CA ALA A 362 -0.95 -3.43 -19.20
C ALA A 362 -0.86 -2.87 -17.78
N LYS A 363 -0.62 -3.74 -16.79
CA LYS A 363 -0.39 -3.34 -15.41
C LYS A 363 0.79 -2.36 -15.31
N LEU A 364 1.89 -2.62 -16.01
CA LEU A 364 3.08 -1.78 -16.06
C LEU A 364 2.74 -0.34 -16.48
N LYS A 365 1.99 -0.19 -17.58
CA LYS A 365 1.58 1.13 -18.10
C LYS A 365 0.43 1.80 -17.34
N SER A 366 -0.24 1.09 -16.43
CA SER A 366 -1.46 1.58 -15.76
C SER A 366 -1.20 2.80 -14.88
N LEU A 367 -0.09 2.85 -14.14
CA LEU A 367 0.26 3.99 -13.29
C LEU A 367 0.59 5.24 -14.12
N ARG A 368 1.18 5.07 -15.31
CA ARG A 368 1.42 6.16 -16.26
C ARG A 368 0.11 6.77 -16.77
N VAL A 369 -0.90 5.93 -17.05
CA VAL A 369 -2.25 6.40 -17.41
C VAL A 369 -2.88 7.18 -16.26
N ILE A 370 -2.77 6.67 -15.02
CA ILE A 370 -3.28 7.37 -13.83
C ILE A 370 -2.60 8.73 -13.68
N GLU A 371 -1.27 8.81 -13.79
CA GLU A 371 -0.53 10.07 -13.66
C GLU A 371 -0.91 11.08 -14.76
N MET A 372 -1.08 10.62 -16.00
CA MET A 372 -1.54 11.46 -17.10
C MET A 372 -2.93 12.07 -16.80
N LEU A 373 -3.85 11.27 -16.27
CA LEU A 373 -5.20 11.72 -15.93
C LEU A 373 -5.22 12.60 -14.67
N ARG A 374 -4.35 12.33 -13.68
CA ARG A 374 -4.14 13.19 -12.51
C ARG A 374 -3.69 14.59 -12.92
N LYS A 375 -2.68 14.71 -13.79
CA LYS A 375 -2.21 16.02 -14.31
C LYS A 375 -3.35 16.79 -14.99
N ALA A 376 -4.29 16.07 -15.62
CA ALA A 376 -5.48 16.66 -16.23
C ALA A 376 -6.65 16.88 -15.25
N ARG A 377 -6.49 16.56 -13.96
CA ARG A 377 -7.54 16.58 -12.92
C ARG A 377 -8.77 15.73 -13.26
N ILE A 378 -8.55 14.58 -13.89
CA ILE A 378 -9.58 13.60 -14.24
C ILE A 378 -9.48 12.41 -13.29
N PRO A 379 -10.38 12.28 -12.29
CA PRO A 379 -10.32 11.20 -11.32
C PRO A 379 -10.91 9.91 -11.89
N LEU A 380 -10.35 8.78 -11.45
CA LEU A 380 -10.78 7.43 -11.84
C LEU A 380 -10.70 6.46 -10.67
N TYR A 381 -11.48 5.39 -10.73
CA TYR A 381 -11.32 4.22 -9.86
C TYR A 381 -10.41 3.19 -10.50
N GLN A 382 -9.70 2.42 -9.69
CA GLN A 382 -8.80 1.37 -10.15
C GLN A 382 -8.84 0.16 -9.21
N ALA A 383 -8.39 -0.99 -9.72
CA ALA A 383 -8.12 -2.19 -8.91
C ALA A 383 -6.86 -2.91 -9.42
N LEU A 384 -5.76 -2.18 -9.55
CA LEU A 384 -4.50 -2.62 -10.16
C LEU A 384 -3.82 -3.77 -9.41
N CYS A 385 -4.04 -3.85 -8.10
CA CYS A 385 -3.56 -4.97 -7.28
C CYS A 385 -4.36 -6.27 -7.52
N ARG A 386 -5.38 -6.27 -8.38
CA ARG A 386 -6.16 -7.46 -8.77
C ARG A 386 -5.90 -7.81 -10.24
N ASP A 387 -5.40 -9.01 -10.48
CA ASP A 387 -5.11 -9.46 -11.86
C ASP A 387 -6.30 -10.02 -12.62
N LYS A 388 -7.28 -10.56 -11.91
CA LYS A 388 -8.44 -11.18 -12.54
C LYS A 388 -9.39 -10.10 -13.05
N LEU A 389 -9.58 -10.02 -14.37
CA LEU A 389 -10.50 -9.08 -15.01
C LEU A 389 -11.91 -9.11 -14.41
N ILE A 390 -12.46 -10.30 -14.16
CA ILE A 390 -13.79 -10.48 -13.56
C ILE A 390 -13.87 -9.75 -12.21
N SER A 391 -12.81 -9.80 -11.40
CA SER A 391 -12.78 -9.14 -10.10
C SER A 391 -12.73 -7.62 -10.23
N GLN A 392 -12.05 -7.08 -11.24
CA GLN A 392 -12.00 -5.65 -11.51
C GLN A 392 -13.34 -5.14 -12.08
N LEU A 393 -13.96 -5.89 -13.00
CA LEU A 393 -15.29 -5.60 -13.54
C LEU A 393 -16.35 -5.58 -12.44
N SER A 394 -16.35 -6.58 -11.54
CA SER A 394 -17.25 -6.62 -10.39
C SER A 394 -17.09 -5.38 -9.49
N SER A 395 -15.86 -4.90 -9.29
CA SER A 395 -15.61 -3.64 -8.57
C SER A 395 -16.22 -2.43 -9.29
N ALA A 396 -16.06 -2.33 -10.61
CA ALA A 396 -16.63 -1.26 -11.43
C ALA A 396 -18.17 -1.27 -11.42
N GLU A 397 -18.78 -2.45 -11.53
CA GLU A 397 -20.24 -2.64 -11.47
C GLU A 397 -20.82 -2.26 -10.11
N ARG A 398 -20.18 -2.71 -9.01
CA ARG A 398 -20.63 -2.37 -7.65
C ARG A 398 -20.56 -0.87 -7.38
N LEU A 399 -19.56 -0.18 -7.93
CA LEU A 399 -19.41 1.27 -7.85
C LEU A 399 -20.32 2.03 -8.85
N LYS A 400 -21.02 1.31 -9.73
CA LYS A 400 -21.91 1.85 -10.78
C LYS A 400 -21.21 2.86 -11.68
N ILE A 401 -19.99 2.53 -12.10
CA ILE A 401 -19.17 3.43 -12.93
C ILE A 401 -19.65 3.40 -14.39
N PRO A 402 -19.95 4.57 -15.00
CA PRO A 402 -20.54 4.62 -16.33
C PRO A 402 -19.55 4.32 -17.46
N TYR A 403 -18.25 4.53 -17.24
CA TYR A 403 -17.22 4.34 -18.25
C TYR A 403 -16.05 3.51 -17.72
N SER A 404 -15.51 2.64 -18.57
CA SER A 404 -14.29 1.89 -18.28
C SER A 404 -13.20 2.23 -19.29
N ILE A 405 -11.99 2.44 -18.79
CA ILE A 405 -10.76 2.48 -19.58
C ILE A 405 -10.17 1.08 -19.51
N ILE A 406 -10.06 0.38 -20.63
CA ILE A 406 -9.53 -0.97 -20.71
C ILE A 406 -8.16 -0.89 -21.36
N LEU A 407 -7.15 -1.37 -20.65
CA LEU A 407 -5.78 -1.50 -21.11
C LEU A 407 -5.45 -3.00 -21.14
N GLY A 408 -5.42 -3.60 -22.32
CA GLY A 408 -4.93 -4.95 -22.53
C GLY A 408 -3.49 -4.96 -23.00
N GLN A 409 -2.96 -6.15 -23.28
CA GLN A 409 -1.60 -6.31 -23.78
C GLN A 409 -1.38 -5.62 -25.13
N ARG A 410 -2.36 -5.72 -26.05
CA ARG A 410 -2.29 -5.05 -27.36
C ARG A 410 -2.31 -3.53 -27.20
N GLU A 411 -3.24 -3.03 -26.39
CA GLU A 411 -3.40 -1.60 -26.13
C GLU A 411 -2.13 -1.01 -25.46
N ALA A 412 -1.50 -1.77 -24.56
CA ALA A 412 -0.22 -1.40 -23.97
C ALA A 412 0.90 -1.30 -25.02
N LEU A 413 1.01 -2.23 -25.95
CA LEU A 413 2.02 -2.19 -27.02
C LEU A 413 1.78 -1.03 -28.00
N GLU A 414 0.51 -0.77 -28.35
CA GLU A 414 0.12 0.25 -29.32
C GLU A 414 0.01 1.68 -28.73
N ASN A 415 0.28 1.84 -27.43
CA ASN A 415 0.07 3.09 -26.69
C ASN A 415 -1.35 3.62 -26.90
N SER A 416 -2.35 2.75 -26.73
CA SER A 416 -3.77 3.05 -26.82
C SER A 416 -4.51 2.52 -25.59
N VAL A 417 -5.80 2.87 -25.48
CA VAL A 417 -6.75 2.31 -24.52
C VAL A 417 -8.10 2.14 -25.20
N ILE A 418 -8.92 1.23 -24.71
CA ILE A 418 -10.32 1.12 -25.12
C ILE A 418 -11.19 1.84 -24.09
N ILE A 419 -12.01 2.78 -24.55
CA ILE A 419 -13.03 3.44 -23.74
C ILE A 419 -14.35 2.73 -23.97
N ARG A 420 -14.92 2.15 -22.91
CA ARG A 420 -16.19 1.43 -22.94
C ARG A 420 -17.26 2.19 -22.15
N ASN A 421 -18.42 2.40 -22.76
CA ASN A 421 -19.62 2.83 -22.05
C ASN A 421 -20.34 1.61 -21.47
N THR A 422 -20.59 1.60 -20.16
CA THR A 422 -21.21 0.47 -19.47
C THR A 422 -22.67 0.26 -19.91
N SER A 423 -23.41 1.34 -20.19
CA SER A 423 -24.83 1.29 -20.56
C SER A 423 -25.05 0.91 -22.02
N THR A 424 -24.37 1.57 -22.96
CA THR A 424 -24.56 1.32 -24.40
C THR A 424 -23.70 0.17 -24.92
N ARG A 425 -22.70 -0.27 -24.14
CA ARG A 425 -21.64 -1.21 -24.53
C ARG A 425 -20.78 -0.73 -25.71
N ALA A 426 -20.95 0.51 -26.16
CA ALA A 426 -20.10 1.11 -27.18
C ALA A 426 -18.64 1.14 -26.70
N GLN A 427 -17.73 0.83 -27.62
CA GLN A 427 -16.28 0.81 -27.38
C GLN A 427 -15.57 1.62 -28.46
N GLU A 428 -14.61 2.42 -28.04
CA GLU A 428 -13.75 3.17 -28.95
C GLU A 428 -12.30 3.04 -28.52
N THR A 429 -11.40 2.84 -29.49
CA THR A 429 -9.96 2.79 -29.22
C THR A 429 -9.38 4.19 -29.35
N VAL A 430 -8.74 4.67 -28.29
CA VAL A 430 -8.18 6.01 -28.19
C VAL A 430 -6.68 5.90 -27.93
N ARG A 431 -5.87 6.60 -28.72
CA ARG A 431 -4.42 6.69 -28.47
C ARG A 431 -4.14 7.45 -27.17
N LEU A 432 -3.14 7.02 -26.40
CA LEU A 432 -2.83 7.61 -25.10
C LEU A 432 -2.58 9.12 -25.17
N HIS A 433 -1.88 9.61 -26.19
CA HIS A 433 -1.61 11.05 -26.36
C HIS A 433 -2.89 11.89 -26.58
N ASN A 434 -3.97 11.30 -27.10
CA ASN A 434 -5.26 11.97 -27.30
C ASN A 434 -6.25 11.71 -26.16
N LEU A 435 -5.92 10.85 -25.19
CA LEU A 435 -6.87 10.37 -24.19
C LEU A 435 -7.46 11.51 -23.34
N VAL A 436 -6.63 12.45 -22.89
CA VAL A 436 -7.07 13.57 -22.06
C VAL A 436 -8.08 14.45 -22.81
N GLU A 437 -7.79 14.79 -24.07
CA GLU A 437 -8.66 15.62 -24.89
C GLU A 437 -9.99 14.91 -25.19
N TYR A 438 -9.91 13.62 -25.52
CA TYR A 438 -11.08 12.79 -25.76
C TYR A 438 -12.01 12.76 -24.54
N LEU A 439 -11.47 12.50 -23.34
CA LEU A 439 -12.26 12.46 -22.10
C LEU A 439 -12.86 13.83 -21.73
N LYS A 440 -12.16 14.94 -22.02
CA LYS A 440 -12.72 16.29 -21.84
C LYS A 440 -13.90 16.56 -22.78
N LYS A 441 -13.85 16.07 -24.03
CA LYS A 441 -14.95 16.19 -25.01
C LYS A 441 -16.18 15.37 -24.64
N MET A 442 -16.01 14.24 -23.96
CA MET A 442 -17.11 13.39 -23.50
C MET A 442 -18.06 14.06 -22.47
N LYS A 443 -17.79 15.31 -22.05
CA LYS A 443 -18.55 16.04 -21.02
C LYS A 443 -18.82 15.16 -19.80
N LEU A 444 -17.77 14.54 -19.28
CA LEU A 444 -17.80 13.76 -18.05
C LEU A 444 -18.19 14.69 -16.88
N GLY A 445 -19.50 14.82 -16.62
CA GLY A 445 -20.13 15.36 -15.40
C GLY A 445 -19.61 16.66 -14.82
#